data_AF-A0AAW8NGG3-F1
#
_entry.id   AF-A0AAW8NGG3-F1
#
_cell.length_a   1.000
_cell.length_b   1.000
_cell.length_c   1.000
_cell.angle_alpha   90.00
_cell.angle_beta   90.00
_cell.angle_gamma   90.00
#
_symmetry.space_group_name_H-M   'P 1'
#
loop_
_entity.id
_entity.type
_entity.pdbx_description
1 polymer ?
#
loop_
_entity_poly.entity_id
_entity_poly.type
_entity_poly.pdbx_seq_one_letter_code
_entity_poly.pdbx_strand_id
1 'polypeptide(L)'
;MGFVSKRTSDISGAIIDDEQVITVVVRSLDKKFDATADELAGLKRLTNVIEVELQHADGHEEEIIVNRSEFDKVVTDEVLQRADTVRGRRQGFRPARNGD
;
A
#
# COMPACT_ATOMS: atom_id res chain seq x y z
N MET A 1 40.59 -17.55 -7.24
CA MET A 1 39.43 -17.36 -8.13
C MET A 1 38.46 -16.43 -7.41
N GLY A 2 38.27 -15.22 -7.94
CA GLY A 2 37.32 -14.27 -7.36
C GLY A 2 35.89 -14.67 -7.72
N PHE A 3 34.99 -14.64 -6.74
CA PHE A 3 33.56 -14.82 -7.00
C PHE A 3 33.07 -13.60 -7.80
N VAL A 4 32.61 -13.83 -9.03
CA VAL A 4 31.94 -12.80 -9.82
C VAL A 4 30.47 -12.88 -9.45
N SER A 5 30.00 -11.93 -8.63
CA SER A 5 28.57 -11.76 -8.40
C SER A 5 27.94 -11.21 -9.68
N LYS A 6 27.03 -11.96 -10.29
CA LYS A 6 26.24 -11.51 -11.45
C LYS A 6 24.78 -11.46 -11.05
N ARG A 7 24.13 -10.32 -11.25
CA ARG A 7 22.68 -10.21 -11.06
C ARG A 7 21.95 -10.86 -12.23
N THR A 8 20.86 -11.53 -11.92
CA THR A 8 20.09 -12.31 -12.89
C THR A 8 18.63 -11.94 -12.72
N SER A 9 17.90 -11.81 -13.82
CA SER A 9 16.45 -11.63 -13.78
C SER A 9 15.79 -12.86 -13.19
N ASP A 10 14.92 -12.67 -12.19
CA ASP A 10 14.07 -13.75 -11.68
C ASP A 10 12.93 -14.09 -12.65
N ILE A 11 12.63 -13.25 -13.64
CA ILE A 11 11.59 -13.48 -14.65
C ILE A 11 12.14 -14.30 -15.82
N SER A 12 13.24 -13.85 -16.43
CA SER A 12 13.80 -14.47 -17.64
C SER A 12 15.02 -15.35 -17.40
N GLY A 13 15.69 -15.25 -16.24
CA GLY A 13 16.97 -15.90 -15.98
C GLY A 13 18.16 -15.27 -16.72
N ALA A 14 17.97 -14.13 -17.40
CA ALA A 14 19.04 -13.43 -18.10
C ALA A 14 19.97 -12.70 -17.13
N ILE A 15 21.27 -12.65 -17.44
CA ILE A 15 22.24 -11.84 -16.69
C ILE A 15 21.93 -10.37 -16.99
N ILE A 16 21.71 -9.59 -15.92
CA ILE A 16 21.43 -8.16 -16.01
C ILE A 16 22.68 -7.39 -15.60
N ASP A 17 22.94 -6.28 -16.27
CA ASP A 17 23.91 -5.29 -15.78
C ASP A 17 23.44 -4.70 -14.45
N ASP A 18 24.35 -4.50 -13.50
CA ASP A 18 24.02 -3.95 -12.18
C ASP A 18 23.34 -2.57 -12.29
N GLU A 19 23.61 -1.79 -13.34
CA GLU A 19 22.97 -0.48 -13.57
C GLU A 19 21.52 -0.58 -14.06
N GLN A 20 21.12 -1.73 -14.61
CA GLN A 20 19.81 -1.96 -15.21
C GLN A 20 18.87 -2.75 -14.31
N VAL A 21 19.36 -3.24 -13.17
CA VAL A 21 18.57 -4.06 -12.27
C VAL A 21 17.53 -3.23 -11.52
N ILE A 22 16.29 -3.67 -11.55
CA ILE A 22 15.19 -3.12 -10.76
C ILE A 22 14.78 -4.19 -9.75
N THR A 23 15.04 -3.92 -8.47
CA THR A 23 14.51 -4.76 -7.38
C THR A 23 13.05 -4.40 -7.13
N VAL A 24 12.16 -5.33 -7.46
CA VAL A 24 10.72 -5.22 -7.22
C VAL A 24 10.39 -5.81 -5.85
N VAL A 25 9.60 -5.08 -5.06
CA VAL A 25 9.16 -5.51 -3.73
C VAL A 25 7.65 -5.75 -3.75
N VAL A 26 7.22 -6.98 -3.48
CA VAL A 26 5.81 -7.38 -3.35
C VAL A 26 5.46 -7.45 -1.87
N ARG A 27 4.96 -6.34 -1.33
CA ARG A 27 4.75 -6.15 0.12
C ARG A 27 3.79 -7.16 0.74
N SER A 28 2.67 -7.45 0.08
CA SER A 28 1.66 -8.39 0.57
C SER A 28 2.16 -9.83 0.73
N LEU A 29 3.24 -10.19 0.04
CA LEU A 29 3.86 -11.51 0.12
C LEU A 29 5.21 -11.51 0.85
N ASP A 30 5.67 -10.34 1.31
CA ASP A 30 7.03 -10.11 1.81
C ASP A 30 8.12 -10.70 0.90
N LYS A 31 7.95 -10.50 -0.42
CA LYS A 31 8.85 -11.04 -1.44
C LYS A 31 9.55 -9.94 -2.22
N LYS A 32 10.73 -10.28 -2.72
CA LYS A 32 11.53 -9.42 -3.60
C LYS A 32 12.03 -10.23 -4.77
N PHE A 33 12.14 -9.60 -5.92
CA PHE A 33 12.73 -10.19 -7.12
C PHE A 33 13.39 -9.10 -7.96
N ASP A 34 14.40 -9.47 -8.72
CA ASP A 34 15.14 -8.59 -9.61
C ASP A 34 14.65 -8.77 -11.05
N ALA A 35 14.40 -7.67 -11.74
CA ALA A 35 13.93 -7.64 -13.11
C ALA A 35 14.49 -6.42 -13.87
N THR A 36 14.31 -6.39 -15.19
CA THR A 36 14.64 -5.21 -16.02
C THR A 36 13.40 -4.34 -16.27
N ALA A 37 13.63 -3.09 -16.73
CA ALA A 37 12.53 -2.18 -17.09
C ALA A 37 11.62 -2.76 -18.19
N ASP A 38 12.21 -3.48 -19.15
CA ASP A 38 11.49 -4.09 -20.27
C ASP A 38 10.57 -5.22 -19.79
N GLU A 39 11.03 -6.03 -18.84
CA GLU A 39 10.22 -7.09 -18.23
C GLU A 39 9.04 -6.51 -17.43
N LEU A 40 9.22 -5.33 -16.85
CA LEU A 40 8.18 -4.62 -16.11
C LEU A 40 7.26 -3.79 -17.01
N ALA A 41 7.55 -3.66 -18.32
CA ALA A 41 6.77 -2.84 -19.24
C ALA A 41 5.32 -3.33 -19.40
N GLY A 42 5.07 -4.63 -19.19
CA GLY A 42 3.73 -5.22 -19.21
C GLY A 42 2.86 -4.87 -17.99
N LEU A 43 3.45 -4.32 -16.93
CA LEU A 43 2.69 -3.93 -15.73
C LEU A 43 1.91 -2.64 -15.99
N LYS A 44 0.59 -2.72 -15.86
CA LYS A 44 -0.25 -1.52 -15.86
C LYS A 44 0.02 -0.73 -14.58
N ARG A 45 0.75 0.38 -14.71
CA ARG A 45 1.02 1.28 -13.60
C ARG A 45 -0.27 2.00 -13.20
N LEU A 46 -0.70 1.78 -11.98
CA LEU A 46 -1.71 2.62 -11.34
C LEU A 46 -0.97 3.74 -10.59
N THR A 47 -1.11 4.97 -11.08
CA THR A 47 -0.59 6.15 -10.41
C THR A 47 -1.73 6.84 -9.65
N ASN A 48 -1.41 7.52 -8.55
CA ASN A 48 -2.37 8.24 -7.72
C ASN A 48 -3.47 7.35 -7.12
N VAL A 49 -3.08 6.22 -6.55
CA VAL A 49 -3.98 5.36 -5.76
C VAL A 49 -3.76 5.56 -4.26
N ILE A 50 -4.78 5.23 -3.48
CA ILE A 50 -4.75 5.20 -2.02
C ILE A 50 -5.16 3.79 -1.58
N GLU A 51 -4.38 3.21 -0.67
CA GLU A 51 -4.70 1.97 0.04
C GLU A 51 -5.60 2.32 1.23
N VAL A 52 -6.74 1.64 1.35
CA VAL A 52 -7.73 1.85 2.42
C VAL A 52 -8.09 0.50 3.03
N GLU A 53 -8.03 0.42 4.35
CA GLU A 53 -8.53 -0.73 5.10
C GLU A 53 -9.93 -0.42 5.64
N LEU A 54 -10.91 -1.21 5.23
CA LEU A 54 -12.27 -1.16 5.72
C LEU A 54 -12.41 -2.13 6.89
N GLN A 55 -12.74 -1.59 8.06
CA GLN A 55 -13.01 -2.38 9.25
C GLN A 55 -14.51 -2.39 9.52
N HIS A 56 -15.14 -3.53 9.26
CA HIS A 56 -16.58 -3.71 9.42
C HIS A 56 -16.93 -3.99 10.89
N ALA A 57 -18.17 -3.66 11.26
CA ALA A 57 -18.64 -3.80 12.64
C ALA A 57 -18.76 -5.26 13.12
N ASP A 58 -18.81 -6.21 12.18
CA ASP A 58 -18.78 -7.66 12.43
C ASP A 58 -17.36 -8.20 12.65
N GLY A 59 -16.34 -7.34 12.56
CA GLY A 59 -14.94 -7.68 12.75
C GLY A 59 -14.24 -8.16 11.48
N HIS A 60 -14.91 -8.15 10.33
CA HIS A 60 -14.25 -8.38 9.05
C HIS A 60 -13.44 -7.16 8.62
N GLU A 61 -12.26 -7.40 8.07
CA GLU A 61 -11.39 -6.36 7.52
C GLU A 61 -11.16 -6.64 6.03
N GLU A 62 -11.24 -5.60 5.21
CA GLU A 62 -10.99 -5.66 3.77
C GLU A 62 -10.03 -4.55 3.36
N GLU A 63 -8.93 -4.90 2.69
CA GLU A 63 -8.00 -3.94 2.10
C GLU A 63 -8.38 -3.69 0.64
N ILE A 64 -8.62 -2.42 0.30
CA ILE A 64 -8.98 -1.99 -1.05
C ILE A 64 -8.02 -0.91 -1.55
N ILE A 65 -7.79 -0.90 -2.87
CA ILE A 65 -7.03 0.14 -3.55
C ILE A 65 -8.00 0.96 -4.39
N VAL A 66 -8.05 2.27 -4.14
CA VAL A 66 -8.93 3.21 -4.84
C VAL A 66 -8.14 4.32 -5.51
N ASN A 67 -8.67 4.88 -6.60
CA ASN A 67 -8.10 6.08 -7.19
C ASN A 67 -8.27 7.27 -6.23
N ARG A 68 -7.20 8.05 -6.06
CA ARG A 68 -7.21 9.24 -5.21
C ARG A 68 -8.32 10.22 -5.60
N SER A 69 -8.54 10.45 -6.88
CA SER A 69 -9.59 11.36 -7.35
C SER A 69 -11.01 10.90 -6.99
N GLU A 70 -11.25 9.59 -6.86
CA GLU A 70 -12.54 9.06 -6.42
C GLU A 70 -12.66 9.12 -4.89
N PHE A 71 -11.56 8.84 -4.20
CA PHE A 71 -11.48 8.97 -2.75
C PHE A 71 -11.76 10.41 -2.29
N ASP A 72 -11.10 11.39 -2.91
CA ASP A 72 -11.21 12.81 -2.55
C ASP A 72 -12.63 13.39 -2.75
N LYS A 73 -13.47 12.75 -3.60
CA LYS A 73 -14.89 13.12 -3.75
C LYS A 73 -15.73 12.74 -2.54
N VAL A 74 -15.32 11.71 -1.80
CA VAL A 74 -16.06 11.14 -0.67
C VAL A 74 -15.44 11.62 0.64
N VAL A 75 -14.12 11.56 0.74
CA VAL A 75 -13.35 11.91 1.93
C VAL A 75 -12.59 13.20 1.65
N THR A 76 -13.10 14.31 2.18
CA THR A 76 -12.45 15.61 2.02
C THR A 76 -11.28 15.76 3.00
N ASP A 77 -10.37 16.68 2.71
CA ASP A 77 -9.24 17.00 3.59
C ASP A 77 -9.70 17.39 5.01
N GLU A 78 -10.85 18.05 5.15
CA GLU A 78 -11.44 18.35 6.45
C GLU A 78 -11.82 17.11 7.25
N VAL A 79 -12.31 16.05 6.57
CA VAL A 79 -12.64 14.78 7.21
C VAL A 79 -11.37 14.11 7.73
N LEU A 80 -10.30 14.10 6.93
CA LEU A 80 -9.00 13.54 7.34
C LEU A 80 -8.37 14.34 8.49
N GLN A 81 -8.45 15.67 8.48
CA GLN A 81 -7.92 16.51 9.56
C GLN A 81 -8.67 16.34 10.89
N ARG A 82 -9.97 16.05 10.82
CA ARG A 82 -10.80 15.75 12.00
C ARG A 82 -10.75 14.29 12.41
N ALA A 83 -10.31 13.40 11.53
CA ALA A 83 -10.15 11.99 11.81
C ALA A 83 -8.96 11.80 12.76
N ASP A 84 -9.29 11.54 14.02
CA ASP A 84 -8.29 11.18 15.01
C ASP A 84 -7.99 9.68 14.93
N THR A 85 -6.79 9.27 15.35
CA THR A 85 -6.38 7.84 15.41
C THR A 85 -7.24 7.00 16.36
N VAL A 86 -8.14 7.64 17.11
CA VAL A 86 -9.03 7.01 18.07
C VAL A 86 -10.28 6.51 17.35
N ARG A 87 -10.20 5.25 16.87
CA ARG A 87 -11.36 4.41 16.45
C ARG A 87 -12.62 4.76 17.24
N GLY A 88 -13.62 5.34 16.57
CA GLY A 88 -15.03 5.34 17.00
C GLY A 88 -15.36 5.92 18.39
N ARG A 89 -14.42 6.53 19.10
CA ARG A 89 -14.66 7.19 20.40
C ARG A 89 -14.53 8.67 20.19
N ARG A 90 -15.67 9.38 20.23
CA ARG A 90 -15.67 10.84 20.34
C ARG A 90 -14.79 11.23 21.54
N GLN A 91 -13.63 11.85 21.30
CA GLN A 91 -12.91 12.51 22.38
C GLN A 91 -13.87 13.52 23.04
N GLY A 92 -14.12 13.35 24.33
CA GLY A 92 -14.98 14.23 25.12
C GLY A 92 -16.45 13.83 25.24
N PHE A 93 -16.93 12.72 24.66
CA PHE A 93 -18.28 12.23 24.98
C PHE A 93 -18.30 11.54 26.35
N ARG A 94 -18.59 12.33 27.40
CA ARG A 94 -18.99 11.81 28.70
C ARG A 94 -20.53 11.77 28.71
N PRO A 95 -21.18 10.60 28.82
CA PRO A 95 -22.60 10.59 29.12
C PRO A 95 -22.81 11.36 30.43
N ALA A 96 -23.67 12.38 30.40
CA ALA A 96 -24.06 13.11 31.60
C ALA A 96 -24.65 12.08 32.57
N ARG A 97 -24.02 11.93 33.73
CA ARG A 97 -24.48 11.07 34.81
C ARG A 97 -25.73 11.73 35.41
N ASN A 98 -26.91 11.41 34.90
CA ASN A 98 -28.19 11.73 35.53
C ASN A 98 -28.86 10.42 35.98
N GLY A 99 -29.14 10.32 37.28
CA GLY A 99 -29.72 9.18 38.02
C GLY A 99 -28.68 8.57 38.95
N ASP A 100 -28.68 8.76 40.28
CA ASP A 100 -29.71 9.12 41.26
C ASP A 100 -29.10 10.07 42.32
#